data_AF-W8KJD0-F1
#
_entry.id   AF-W8KJD0-F1
#
_cell.length_a   1.000
_cell.length_b   1.000
_cell.length_c   1.000
_cell.angle_alpha   90.00
_cell.angle_beta   90.00
_cell.angle_gamma   90.00
#
_symmetry.space_group_name_H-M   'P 1'
#
loop_
_entity.id
_entity.type
_entity.pdbx_description
1 polymer ?
#
loop_
_entity_poly.entity_id
_entity_poly.type
_entity_poly.pdbx_seq_one_letter_code
_entity_poly.pdbx_strand_id
1 'polypeptide(L)'
;MIIALPFMLAGCWGPETGEQAPVYEDGTYRGGFFDRDQIQVGVQLTLENNRVTAAGFRQLAYGGTDYRLAEEGLPLGIADQYRELLDHMLGKDINEVIPELYSPGEVVTENAEVDGFTSATIRSSKVISAIRDALNRGVYSY
;
A
#
# COMPACT_ATOMS: atom_id res chain seq x y z
N MET A 1 -30.76 -53.36 -23.30
CA MET A 1 -29.64 -53.19 -22.35
C MET A 1 -28.84 -51.99 -22.84
N ILE A 2 -29.02 -50.83 -22.20
CA ILE A 2 -28.38 -49.57 -22.59
C ILE A 2 -26.93 -49.63 -22.10
N ILE A 3 -25.99 -49.58 -23.02
CA ILE A 3 -24.55 -49.45 -22.71
C ILE A 3 -24.32 -47.97 -22.39
N ALA A 4 -24.19 -47.64 -21.11
CA ALA A 4 -23.75 -46.33 -20.67
C ALA A 4 -22.22 -46.27 -20.83
N LEU A 5 -21.75 -45.43 -21.74
CA LEU A 5 -20.35 -45.09 -21.93
C LEU A 5 -19.96 -44.06 -20.84
N PRO A 6 -18.98 -44.32 -19.97
CA PRO A 6 -18.56 -43.30 -19.02
C PRO A 6 -17.77 -42.22 -19.77
N PHE A 7 -18.37 -41.04 -19.82
CA PHE A 7 -17.73 -39.80 -20.26
C PHE A 7 -16.67 -39.42 -19.20
N MET A 8 -15.43 -39.88 -19.38
CA MET A 8 -14.30 -39.34 -18.63
C MET A 8 -14.08 -37.90 -19.11
N LEU A 9 -14.57 -36.93 -18.34
CA LEU A 9 -14.07 -35.56 -18.43
C LEU A 9 -12.60 -35.59 -18.00
N ALA A 10 -11.71 -35.57 -18.99
CA ALA A 10 -10.35 -35.11 -18.81
C ALA A 10 -10.42 -33.63 -18.40
N GLY A 11 -10.50 -33.37 -17.09
CA GLY A 11 -10.19 -32.07 -16.55
C GLY A 11 -8.73 -31.79 -16.88
N CYS A 12 -8.50 -30.87 -17.82
CA CYS A 12 -7.19 -30.29 -18.04
C CYS A 12 -6.78 -29.56 -16.76
N TRP A 13 -6.12 -30.27 -15.85
CA TRP A 13 -5.41 -29.67 -14.73
C TRP A 13 -4.14 -29.03 -15.33
N GLY A 14 -4.27 -27.77 -15.76
CA GLY A 14 -3.09 -26.95 -16.01
C GLY A 14 -2.32 -26.78 -14.70
N PRO A 15 -0.98 -26.67 -14.73
CA PRO A 15 -0.24 -26.36 -13.51
C PRO A 15 -0.76 -25.03 -12.99
N GLU A 16 -1.20 -25.01 -11.73
CA GLU A 16 -1.40 -23.76 -11.01
C GLU A 16 -0.02 -23.13 -10.90
N THR A 17 0.29 -22.21 -11.81
CA THR A 17 1.47 -21.36 -11.70
C THR A 17 1.23 -20.47 -10.50
N GLY A 18 1.55 -20.98 -9.31
CA GLY A 18 1.64 -20.17 -8.10
C GLY A 18 2.69 -19.10 -8.39
N GLU A 19 2.21 -17.90 -8.73
CA GLU A 19 3.06 -16.76 -8.99
C GLU A 19 3.79 -16.46 -7.68
N GLN A 20 5.10 -16.74 -7.66
CA GLN A 20 5.93 -16.43 -6.50
C GLN A 20 5.90 -14.91 -6.33
N ALA A 21 5.64 -14.45 -5.10
CA ALA A 21 5.64 -13.03 -4.81
C ALA A 21 6.98 -12.39 -5.24
N PRO A 22 6.96 -11.19 -5.83
CA PRO A 22 8.17 -10.56 -6.34
C PRO A 22 9.18 -10.32 -5.21
N VAL A 23 10.45 -10.58 -5.45
CA VAL A 23 11.52 -10.22 -4.51
C VAL A 23 12.10 -8.88 -4.95
N TYR A 24 12.06 -7.90 -4.06
CA TYR A 24 12.60 -6.57 -4.31
C TYR A 24 14.07 -6.47 -3.88
N GLU A 25 14.86 -5.70 -4.62
CA GLU A 25 16.25 -5.41 -4.28
C GLU A 25 16.34 -4.58 -2.99
N ASP A 26 17.44 -4.75 -2.24
CA ASP A 26 17.73 -3.91 -1.09
C ASP A 26 18.02 -2.48 -1.54
N GLY A 27 17.42 -1.50 -0.85
CA GLY A 27 17.65 -0.09 -1.17
C GLY A 27 16.45 0.81 -0.86
N THR A 28 16.59 2.06 -1.26
CA THR A 28 15.56 3.08 -1.09
C THR A 28 14.66 3.16 -2.30
N TYR A 29 13.35 3.11 -2.11
CA TYR A 29 12.32 3.26 -3.14
C TYR A 29 11.59 4.59 -2.94
N ARG A 30 11.24 5.26 -4.05
CA ARG A 30 10.51 6.54 -4.02
C ARG A 30 9.42 6.55 -5.07
N GLY A 31 8.22 6.94 -4.65
CA GLY A 31 7.06 7.01 -5.53
C GLY A 31 6.01 7.99 -5.02
N GLY A 32 4.97 8.19 -5.82
CA GLY A 32 3.91 9.14 -5.51
C GLY A 32 2.56 8.80 -6.10
N PHE A 33 1.53 9.36 -5.47
CA PHE A 33 0.18 9.46 -6.01
C PHE A 33 -0.06 10.89 -6.49
N PHE A 34 -0.41 11.00 -7.76
CA PHE A 34 -0.58 12.25 -8.49
C PHE A 34 -2.06 12.42 -8.85
N ASP A 35 -2.63 13.57 -8.51
CA ASP A 35 -4.01 13.91 -8.87
C ASP A 35 -4.17 15.43 -8.92
N ARG A 36 -4.93 15.92 -9.90
CA ARG A 36 -5.15 17.36 -10.20
C ARG A 36 -3.85 18.16 -10.28
N ASP A 37 -2.89 17.67 -11.06
CA ASP A 37 -1.56 18.28 -11.27
C ASP A 37 -0.73 18.47 -9.99
N GLN A 38 -1.10 17.78 -8.90
CA GLN A 38 -0.42 17.82 -7.62
C GLN A 38 0.06 16.42 -7.22
N ILE A 39 1.29 16.32 -6.72
CA ILE A 39 1.71 15.18 -5.89
C ILE A 39 1.00 15.32 -4.55
N GLN A 40 -0.05 14.53 -4.35
CA GLN A 40 -0.80 14.55 -3.10
C GLN A 40 -0.12 13.70 -2.04
N VAL A 41 0.43 12.55 -2.43
CA VAL A 41 1.18 11.66 -1.52
C VAL A 41 2.49 11.32 -2.20
N GLY A 42 3.61 11.51 -1.50
CA GLY A 42 4.92 11.05 -1.92
C GLY A 42 5.55 10.25 -0.80
N VAL A 43 6.00 9.04 -1.10
CA VAL A 43 6.56 8.10 -0.11
C VAL A 43 8.04 7.85 -0.37
N GLN A 44 8.76 7.51 0.69
CA GLN A 44 10.08 6.89 0.64
C GLN A 44 10.06 5.66 1.54
N LEU A 45 10.47 4.52 0.99
CA LEU A 45 10.64 3.26 1.70
C LEU A 45 12.09 2.82 1.60
N THR A 46 12.61 2.12 2.62
CA THR A 46 13.87 1.37 2.52
C THR A 46 13.56 -0.10 2.73
N LEU A 47 14.03 -0.94 1.82
CA LEU A 47 13.89 -2.39 1.92
C LEU A 47 15.25 -3.02 2.22
N GLU A 48 15.26 -3.97 3.15
CA GLU A 48 16.37 -4.90 3.40
C GLU A 48 15.80 -6.31 3.54
N ASN A 49 16.29 -7.26 2.75
CA ASN A 49 15.77 -8.63 2.68
C ASN A 49 14.24 -8.65 2.48
N ASN A 50 13.75 -7.84 1.55
CA ASN A 50 12.33 -7.68 1.23
C ASN A 50 11.46 -7.10 2.38
N ARG A 51 12.08 -6.67 3.49
CA ARG A 51 11.39 -6.07 4.64
C ARG A 51 11.54 -4.57 4.67
N VAL A 52 10.49 -3.87 5.08
CA VAL A 52 10.52 -2.41 5.23
C VAL A 52 11.30 -2.03 6.50
N THR A 53 12.48 -1.45 6.36
CA THR A 53 13.31 -1.00 7.50
C THR A 53 13.11 0.47 7.82
N ALA A 54 12.65 1.26 6.85
CA ALA A 54 12.27 2.65 7.04
C ALA A 54 11.13 3.03 6.09
N ALA A 55 10.21 3.88 6.55
CA ALA A 55 9.11 4.41 5.76
C ALA A 55 8.84 5.86 6.16
N GLY A 56 8.47 6.72 5.20
CA GLY A 56 8.07 8.09 5.51
C GLY A 56 7.52 8.86 4.32
N PHE A 57 6.80 9.94 4.63
CA PHE A 57 6.27 10.85 3.62
C PHE A 57 7.29 11.90 3.20
N ARG A 58 7.52 11.99 1.89
CA ARG A 58 8.24 13.08 1.22
C ARG A 58 7.32 14.24 0.89
N GLN A 59 6.05 13.94 0.62
CA GLN A 59 4.99 14.89 0.30
C GLN A 59 3.67 14.36 0.88
N LEU A 60 2.88 15.22 1.51
CA LEU A 60 1.54 14.87 1.98
C LEU A 60 0.64 16.11 1.95
N ALA A 61 -0.07 16.31 0.84
CA ALA A 61 -0.89 17.50 0.64
C ALA A 61 -2.21 17.19 -0.08
N TYR A 62 -3.27 17.91 0.27
CA TYR A 62 -4.55 17.85 -0.43
C TYR A 62 -5.34 19.13 -0.18
N GLY A 63 -6.03 19.64 -1.22
CA GLY A 63 -6.93 20.78 -1.07
C GLY A 63 -6.26 22.07 -0.60
N GLY A 64 -4.96 22.25 -0.88
CA GLY A 64 -4.17 23.40 -0.44
C GLY A 64 -3.53 23.25 0.95
N THR A 65 -3.81 22.17 1.67
CA THR A 65 -3.21 21.88 2.99
C THR A 65 -1.99 20.97 2.83
N ASP A 66 -0.84 21.35 3.39
CA ASP A 66 0.32 20.46 3.59
C ASP A 66 0.21 19.82 4.99
N TYR A 67 -0.22 18.56 5.03
CA TYR A 67 -0.42 17.83 6.28
C TYR A 67 0.88 17.50 7.01
N ARG A 68 2.04 17.60 6.35
CA ARG A 68 3.33 17.40 7.03
C ARG A 68 3.63 18.51 8.03
N LEU A 69 3.03 19.68 7.83
CA LEU A 69 3.17 20.86 8.68
C LEU A 69 2.00 21.02 9.65
N ALA A 70 1.08 20.07 9.71
CA ALA A 70 -0.04 20.12 10.63
C ALA A 70 0.43 19.86 12.06
N GLU A 71 0.06 20.76 12.98
CA GLU A 71 0.45 20.68 14.40
C GLU A 71 -0.75 20.43 15.33
N GLU A 72 -1.99 20.67 14.88
CA GLU A 72 -3.19 20.47 15.68
C GLU A 72 -4.46 20.24 14.83
N GLY A 73 -5.52 19.79 15.50
CA GLY A 73 -6.86 19.62 14.95
C GLY A 73 -6.97 18.57 13.84
N LEU A 74 -8.01 18.72 13.01
CA LEU A 74 -8.33 17.78 11.92
C LEU A 74 -7.15 17.51 10.97
N PRO A 75 -6.36 18.52 10.52
CA PRO A 75 -5.20 18.25 9.66
C PRO A 75 -4.15 17.35 10.32
N LEU A 76 -3.91 17.50 11.62
CA LEU A 76 -2.98 16.64 12.36
C LEU A 76 -3.54 15.21 12.43
N GLY A 77 -4.81 15.06 12.80
CA GLY A 77 -5.46 13.73 12.85
C GLY A 77 -5.42 13.02 11.49
N ILE A 78 -5.60 13.74 10.39
CA ILE A 78 -5.42 13.20 9.03
C ILE A 78 -3.97 12.77 8.79
N ALA A 79 -2.99 13.60 9.18
CA ALA A 79 -1.58 13.28 9.06
C ALA A 79 -1.20 12.02 9.85
N ASP A 80 -1.75 11.86 11.06
CA ASP A 80 -1.52 10.70 11.92
C ASP A 80 -2.06 9.42 11.29
N GLN A 81 -3.26 9.43 10.71
CA GLN A 81 -3.78 8.25 9.99
C GLN A 81 -2.89 7.84 8.80
N TYR A 82 -2.29 8.81 8.11
CA TYR A 82 -1.32 8.51 7.07
C TYR A 82 -0.04 7.88 7.65
N ARG A 83 0.45 8.39 8.79
CA ARG A 83 1.66 7.86 9.46
C ARG A 83 1.43 6.45 9.95
N GLU A 84 0.29 6.17 10.58
CA GLU A 84 -0.09 4.82 11.05
C GLU A 84 -0.02 3.77 9.94
N LEU A 85 -0.44 4.11 8.70
CA LEU A 85 -0.34 3.22 7.55
C LEU A 85 1.11 2.86 7.20
N LEU A 86 2.06 3.80 7.29
CA LEU A 86 3.48 3.54 7.02
C LEU A 86 4.16 2.86 8.21
N ASP A 87 3.82 3.24 9.42
CA ASP A 87 4.36 2.66 10.65
C ASP A 87 3.99 1.17 10.74
N HIS A 88 2.77 0.80 10.31
CA HIS A 88 2.32 -0.59 10.21
C HIS A 88 3.16 -1.45 9.26
N MET A 89 3.88 -0.84 8.31
CA MET A 89 4.76 -1.54 7.38
C MET A 89 6.12 -1.91 7.98
N LEU A 90 6.57 -1.18 9.00
CA LEU A 90 7.92 -1.32 9.54
C LEU A 90 8.18 -2.74 10.07
N GLY A 91 9.28 -3.35 9.64
CA GLY A 91 9.73 -4.70 9.99
C GLY A 91 9.05 -5.84 9.23
N LYS A 92 7.98 -5.55 8.48
CA LYS A 92 7.22 -6.57 7.73
C LYS A 92 7.76 -6.77 6.32
N ASP A 93 7.52 -7.95 5.77
CA ASP A 93 7.77 -8.23 4.36
C ASP A 93 6.84 -7.37 3.50
N ILE A 94 7.38 -6.73 2.46
CA ILE A 94 6.65 -5.78 1.62
C ILE A 94 5.49 -6.45 0.86
N ASN A 95 5.61 -7.72 0.48
CA ASN A 95 4.55 -8.45 -0.21
C ASN A 95 3.41 -8.85 0.74
N GLU A 96 3.72 -9.05 2.01
CA GLU A 96 2.74 -9.41 3.04
C GLU A 96 1.97 -8.18 3.52
N VAL A 97 2.65 -7.05 3.75
CA VAL A 97 2.01 -5.88 4.36
C VAL A 97 1.19 -5.03 3.40
N ILE A 98 1.52 -4.96 2.11
CA ILE A 98 0.71 -4.21 1.14
C ILE A 98 -0.76 -4.69 1.09
N PRO A 99 -1.04 -6.02 1.05
CA PRO A 99 -2.38 -6.57 1.20
C PRO A 99 -3.13 -6.08 2.44
N GLU A 100 -2.45 -5.98 3.59
CA GLU A 100 -3.06 -5.54 4.86
C GLU A 100 -3.58 -4.10 4.76
N LEU A 101 -2.91 -3.23 3.99
CA LEU A 101 -3.33 -1.84 3.82
C LEU A 101 -4.71 -1.71 3.13
N TYR A 102 -5.18 -2.73 2.40
CA TYR A 102 -6.54 -2.70 1.81
C TYR A 102 -7.66 -2.78 2.86
N SER A 103 -7.32 -3.15 4.10
CA SER A 103 -8.23 -3.22 5.24
C SER A 103 -7.88 -2.16 6.30
N PRO A 104 -7.95 -0.84 5.99
CA PRO A 104 -7.36 0.18 6.85
C PRO A 104 -8.03 0.34 8.22
N GLY A 105 -9.25 -0.16 8.42
CA GLY A 105 -9.86 -0.19 9.76
C GLY A 105 -9.17 -1.14 10.74
N GLU A 106 -8.31 -2.03 10.25
CA GLU A 106 -7.47 -2.90 11.10
C GLU A 106 -6.08 -2.30 11.38
N VAL A 107 -5.76 -1.17 10.73
CA VAL A 107 -4.44 -0.52 10.77
C VAL A 107 -4.49 0.84 11.44
N VAL A 108 -5.48 1.64 11.06
CA VAL A 108 -5.64 3.03 11.48
C VAL A 108 -6.49 3.08 12.74
N THR A 109 -6.04 3.79 13.77
CA THR A 109 -6.82 3.99 14.98
C THR A 109 -7.96 4.98 14.72
N GLU A 110 -9.16 4.69 15.25
CA GLU A 110 -10.30 5.61 15.11
C GLU A 110 -10.07 6.88 15.94
N ASN A 111 -9.37 7.86 15.36
CA ASN A 111 -9.36 9.22 15.90
C ASN A 111 -10.73 9.85 15.63
N ALA A 112 -11.51 10.04 16.70
CA ALA A 112 -12.90 10.46 16.70
C ALA A 112 -13.21 11.80 15.99
N GLU A 113 -12.18 12.58 15.64
CA GLU A 113 -12.33 13.85 14.90
C GLU A 113 -12.28 13.70 13.37
N VAL A 114 -11.79 12.56 12.85
CA VAL A 114 -11.68 12.33 11.40
C VAL A 114 -12.81 11.42 10.95
N ASP A 115 -13.73 11.94 10.15
CA ASP A 115 -14.93 11.24 9.69
C ASP A 115 -14.62 9.92 8.96
N GLY A 116 -14.81 8.79 9.67
CA GLY A 116 -15.18 7.48 9.14
C GLY A 116 -14.13 6.61 8.45
N PHE A 117 -14.39 5.30 8.53
CA PHE A 117 -13.72 4.22 7.79
C PHE A 117 -13.54 4.53 6.30
N THR A 118 -14.55 5.14 5.66
CA THR A 118 -14.51 5.51 4.22
C THR A 118 -13.38 6.48 3.89
N SER A 119 -13.09 7.43 4.78
CA SER A 119 -12.00 8.38 4.57
C SER A 119 -10.64 7.69 4.78
N ALA A 120 -10.54 6.75 5.72
CA ALA A 120 -9.35 5.91 5.89
C ALA A 120 -9.11 4.99 4.67
N THR A 121 -10.17 4.44 4.07
CA THR A 121 -10.11 3.70 2.79
C THR A 121 -9.52 4.55 1.66
N ILE A 122 -9.97 5.79 1.51
CA ILE A 122 -9.44 6.70 0.48
C ILE A 122 -7.96 7.00 0.73
N ARG A 123 -7.57 7.30 1.97
CA ARG A 123 -6.17 7.58 2.35
C ARG A 123 -5.27 6.37 2.09
N SER A 124 -5.69 5.19 2.50
CA SER A 124 -4.94 3.96 2.25
C SER A 124 -4.76 3.69 0.75
N SER A 125 -5.80 3.89 -0.05
CA SER A 125 -5.70 3.73 -1.51
C SER A 125 -4.63 4.63 -2.14
N LYS A 126 -4.47 5.87 -1.64
CA LYS A 126 -3.41 6.79 -2.10
C LYS A 126 -2.02 6.33 -1.68
N VAL A 127 -1.87 5.83 -0.44
CA VAL A 127 -0.61 5.28 0.07
C VAL A 127 -0.20 4.04 -0.74
N ILE A 128 -1.11 3.09 -0.94
CA ILE A 128 -0.87 1.89 -1.74
C ILE A 128 -0.45 2.25 -3.16
N SER A 129 -1.12 3.22 -3.80
CA SER A 129 -0.75 3.68 -5.14
C SER A 129 0.66 4.27 -5.17
N ALA A 130 1.04 5.09 -4.18
CA ALA A 130 2.36 5.68 -4.11
C ALA A 130 3.46 4.63 -3.85
N ILE A 131 3.17 3.61 -3.03
CA ILE A 131 4.07 2.47 -2.78
C ILE A 131 4.27 1.65 -4.06
N ARG A 132 3.19 1.32 -4.77
CA ARG A 132 3.27 0.59 -6.05
C ARG A 132 4.07 1.36 -7.09
N ASP A 133 3.85 2.66 -7.20
CA ASP A 133 4.67 3.53 -8.07
C ASP A 133 6.15 3.49 -7.65
N ALA A 134 6.45 3.51 -6.35
CA ALA A 134 7.81 3.40 -5.84
C ALA A 134 8.48 2.07 -6.22
N LEU A 135 7.78 0.96 -6.01
CA LEU A 135 8.26 -0.40 -6.31
C LEU A 135 8.47 -0.61 -7.82
N ASN A 136 7.53 -0.12 -8.65
CA ASN A 136 7.61 -0.22 -10.11
C ASN A 136 8.79 0.57 -10.71
N ARG A 137 9.23 1.64 -10.03
CA ARG A 137 10.40 2.43 -10.45
C ARG A 137 11.73 1.76 -10.08
N GLY A 138 11.70 0.77 -9.19
CA GLY A 138 12.89 0.13 -8.66
C GLY A 138 13.64 0.98 -7.64
N VAL A 139 14.85 0.54 -7.28
CA VAL A 139 15.72 1.23 -6.33
C VAL A 139 16.10 2.61 -6.87
N TYR A 140 15.89 3.62 -6.03
CA TYR A 140 16.27 5.00 -6.30
C TYR A 140 17.80 5.11 -6.44
N SER A 141 18.25 5.33 -7.66
CA SER A 141 19.64 5.61 -8.04
C SER A 141 19.73 7.01 -8.64
N TYR A 142 20.80 7.74 -8.32
CA TYR A 142 21.07 9.11 -8.79
C TYR A 142 22.33 9.15 -9.66
#